data_AF-A0A950GVF7-F1
#
_entry.id   AF-A0A950GVF7-F1
#
_cell.length_a   1.000
_cell.length_b   1.000
_cell.length_c   1.000
_cell.angle_alpha   90.00
_cell.angle_beta   90.00
_cell.angle_gamma   90.00
#
_symmetry.space_group_name_H-M   'P 1'
#
loop_
_entity.id
_entity.type
_entity.pdbx_description
1 polymer ?
#
loop_
_entity_poly.entity_id
_entity_poly.type
_entity_poly.pdbx_seq_one_letter_code
_entity_poly.pdbx_strand_id
1 'polypeptide(L)' 'LTVEEAAAIFVPVLVAAGTKDDLARDYRELADLIPGATLLEIPNRDHNLAVGDKVYKKGVLDFLSRRP' A
#
# COMPACT_ATOMS: atom_id res chain seq x y z
N LEU A 1 -2.75 -13.38 -9.42
CA LEU A 1 -3.70 -12.26 -9.47
C LEU A 1 -3.69 -11.72 -10.90
N THR A 2 -4.82 -11.75 -11.60
CA THR A 2 -4.97 -11.02 -12.86
C THR A 2 -5.37 -9.57 -12.60
N VAL A 3 -5.34 -8.73 -13.65
CA VAL A 3 -5.79 -7.34 -13.56
C VAL A 3 -7.28 -7.28 -13.19
N GLU A 4 -8.09 -8.17 -13.76
CA GLU A 4 -9.52 -8.27 -13.50
C GLU A 4 -9.80 -8.68 -12.05
N GLU A 5 -8.99 -9.59 -11.49
CA GLU A 5 -9.11 -9.99 -10.09
C GLU A 5 -8.78 -8.84 -9.12
N ALA A 6 -7.76 -8.01 -9.44
CA ALA A 6 -7.43 -6.83 -8.64
C ALA A 6 -8.53 -5.75 -8.73
N ALA A 7 -9.04 -5.50 -9.93
CA ALA A 7 -10.10 -4.52 -10.17
C ALA A 7 -11.44 -4.89 -9.52
N ALA A 8 -11.64 -6.17 -9.19
CA ALA A 8 -12.84 -6.66 -8.50
C ALA A 8 -12.81 -6.47 -6.96
N ILE A 9 -11.75 -5.87 -6.40
CA ILE A 9 -11.64 -5.59 -4.97
C ILE A 9 -12.35 -4.27 -4.64
N PHE A 10 -13.49 -4.35 -3.95
CA PHE A 10 -14.31 -3.17 -3.59
C PHE A 10 -14.26 -2.78 -2.10
N VAL A 11 -13.56 -3.55 -1.26
CA VAL A 11 -13.33 -3.16 0.13
C VAL A 11 -12.25 -2.07 0.20
N PRO A 12 -12.22 -1.22 1.25
CA PRO A 12 -11.12 -0.28 1.42
C PRO A 12 -9.75 -0.99 1.47
N VAL A 13 -8.80 -0.55 0.64
CA VAL A 13 -7.43 -1.09 0.56
C VAL A 13 -6.39 0.00 0.82
N LEU A 14 -5.36 -0.35 1.58
CA LEU A 14 -4.14 0.44 1.73
C LEU A 14 -2.97 -0.34 1.11
N VAL A 15 -2.35 0.21 0.07
CA VAL A 15 -1.12 -0.31 -0.51
C VAL A 15 0.05 0.46 0.08
N ALA A 16 0.90 -0.19 0.88
CA ALA A 16 2.03 0.43 1.54
C ALA A 16 3.36 -0.20 1.11
N ALA A 17 4.31 0.61 0.65
CA ALA A 17 5.60 0.13 0.14
C ALA A 17 6.75 1.08 0.45
N GLY A 18 7.95 0.52 0.63
CA GLY A 18 9.19 1.28 0.73
C GLY A 18 9.61 1.85 -0.62
N THR A 19 10.01 3.12 -0.69
CA THR A 19 10.40 3.73 -1.98
C THR A 19 11.72 3.21 -2.55
N LYS A 20 12.45 2.38 -1.79
CA LYS A 20 13.69 1.69 -2.19
C LYS A 20 13.53 0.17 -2.11
N ASP A 21 12.31 -0.33 -2.14
CA ASP A 21 12.05 -1.77 -2.16
C ASP A 21 12.25 -2.31 -3.59
N ASP A 22 13.32 -3.09 -3.78
CA ASP A 22 13.62 -3.71 -5.08
C ASP A 22 12.72 -4.91 -5.39
N LEU A 23 11.95 -5.42 -4.42
CA LEU A 23 11.04 -6.55 -4.63
C LEU A 23 9.63 -6.07 -4.94
N ALA A 24 9.14 -5.08 -4.20
CA ALA A 24 7.84 -4.45 -4.45
C ALA A 24 8.01 -3.29 -5.44
N ARG A 25 8.23 -3.59 -6.74
CA ARG A 25 8.44 -2.56 -7.77
C ARG A 25 7.14 -1.98 -8.33
N ASP A 26 6.11 -2.81 -8.50
CA ASP A 26 4.87 -2.45 -9.22
C ASP A 26 3.72 -2.03 -8.27
N TYR A 27 4.06 -1.51 -7.10
CA TYR A 27 3.07 -1.18 -6.06
C TYR A 27 2.19 0.01 -6.42
N ARG A 28 2.67 0.93 -7.27
CA ARG A 28 1.88 2.07 -7.74
C ARG A 28 0.82 1.60 -8.71
N GLU A 29 1.22 0.76 -9.65
CA GLU A 29 0.35 0.11 -10.63
C GLU A 29 -0.71 -0.72 -9.91
N LEU A 30 -0.34 -1.48 -8.87
CA LEU A 30 -1.30 -2.21 -8.06
C LEU A 30 -2.31 -1.29 -7.36
N ALA A 31 -1.86 -0.15 -6.81
CA ALA A 31 -2.76 0.81 -6.16
C ALA A 31 -3.72 1.46 -7.18
N ASP A 32 -3.24 1.77 -8.39
CA ASP A 32 -4.06 2.35 -9.47
C ASP A 32 -5.10 1.35 -10.00
N LEU A 33 -4.79 0.04 -9.96
CA LEU A 33 -5.69 -1.02 -10.41
C LEU A 33 -6.87 -1.29 -9.45
N ILE A 34 -6.70 -1.04 -8.14
CA ILE A 34 -7.73 -1.35 -7.14
C ILE A 34 -8.63 -0.12 -6.92
N PRO A 35 -9.94 -0.19 -7.22
CA PRO A 35 -10.85 0.93 -7.06
C PRO A 35 -10.85 1.47 -5.62
N GLY A 36 -10.50 2.75 -5.46
CA GLY A 36 -10.51 3.42 -4.16
C GLY A 36 -9.38 3.02 -3.21
N ALA A 37 -8.35 2.32 -3.69
CA ALA A 37 -7.16 2.07 -2.89
C ALA A 37 -6.44 3.38 -2.51
N THR A 38 -5.85 3.37 -1.32
CA THR A 38 -4.95 4.44 -0.86
C THR A 38 -3.51 3.95 -0.99
N LEU A 39 -2.66 4.76 -1.61
CA LEU A 39 -1.22 4.51 -1.68
C LEU A 39 -0.49 5.18 -0.51
N LEU A 40 0.38 4.44 0.17
CA LEU A 40 1.28 4.93 1.22
C LEU A 40 2.72 4.58 0.89
N GLU A 41 3.48 5.58 0.47
CA GLU A 41 4.92 5.43 0.27
C GLU A 41 5.67 5.66 1.58
N ILE A 42 6.66 4.80 1.84
CA ILE A 42 7.52 4.87 3.02
C ILE A 42 8.91 5.32 2.54
N PRO A 43 9.26 6.61 2.68
CA PRO A 43 10.44 7.16 2.03
C PRO A 43 11.74 6.53 2.54
N ASN A 44 12.64 6.22 1.61
CA ASN A 44 13.97 5.68 1.91
C ASN A 44 13.95 4.37 2.72
N ARG A 45 12.94 3.53 2.49
CA ARG A 45 12.86 2.18 3.06
C ARG A 45 12.88 1.12 1.97
N ASP A 46 13.55 0.04 2.30
CA ASP A 46 13.56 -1.21 1.55
C ASP A 46 12.49 -2.16 2.09
N HIS A 47 12.48 -3.38 1.56
CA HIS A 47 11.56 -4.46 1.92
C HIS A 47 11.52 -4.76 3.42
N ASN A 48 12.69 -4.83 4.06
CA ASN A 48 12.81 -5.28 5.45
C ASN A 48 12.44 -4.19 6.45
N LEU A 49 12.70 -2.93 6.11
CA LEU A 49 12.56 -1.80 7.03
C LEU A 49 11.21 -1.08 6.91
N ALA A 50 10.48 -1.26 5.81
CA ALA A 50 9.22 -0.57 5.54
C ALA A 50 8.19 -0.72 6.68
N VAL A 51 7.88 -1.95 7.09
CA VAL A 51 6.82 -2.23 8.08
C VAL A 51 7.19 -1.83 9.51
N GLY A 52 8.49 -1.69 9.80
CA GLY A 52 8.97 -1.21 11.10
C GLY A 52 8.89 0.30 11.27
N ASP A 53 8.85 1.05 10.16
CA ASP A 53 8.93 2.51 10.15
C ASP A 53 7.70 3.18 10.77
N LYS A 54 7.91 4.33 11.40
CA LYS A 54 6.83 5.13 12.00
C LYS A 54 5.81 5.62 10.98
N VAL A 55 6.24 5.88 9.73
CA VAL A 55 5.36 6.31 8.63
C VAL A 55 4.35 5.22 8.31
N TYR A 56 4.81 3.97 8.18
CA TYR A 56 3.93 2.82 8.01
C TYR A 56 2.95 2.69 9.18
N LYS A 57 3.47 2.64 10.42
CA LYS A 57 2.61 2.45 11.61
C LYS A 57 1.55 3.55 11.74
N LYS A 58 1.94 4.81 11.54
CA LYS A 58 1.00 5.94 11.59
C LYS A 58 -0.02 5.88 10.45
N GLY A 59 0.43 5.57 9.23
CA GLY A 59 -0.45 5.50 8.06
C GLY A 59 -1.46 4.36 8.16
N VAL A 60 -1.06 3.20 8.70
CA VAL A 60 -1.99 2.09 8.98
C VAL A 60 -3.03 2.50 10.03
N LEU A 61 -2.61 3.11 11.14
CA LEU A 61 -3.56 3.56 12.17
C LEU A 61 -4.54 4.61 11.65
N ASP A 62 -4.07 5.57 10.85
CA ASP A 62 -4.89 6.60 10.19
C ASP A 62 -5.86 6.00 9.16
N PHE A 63 -5.43 5.01 8.39
CA PHE A 63 -6.31 4.30 7.47
C PHE A 63 -7.41 3.54 8.22
N LEU A 64 -7.03 2.84 9.30
CA LEU A 64 -7.98 2.04 10.10
C LEU A 64 -8.95 2.88 10.92
N SER A 65 -8.57 4.09 11.35
CA SER A 65 -9.45 4.98 12.12
C SER A 65 -10.61 5.56 11.29
N ARG A 66 -10.48 5.56 9.96
CA ARG A 66 -11.50 6.03 9.01
C ARG A 66 -12.43 4.92 8.50
N ARG A 67 -12.34 3.71 9.04
CA ARG A 67 -13.25 2.62 8.66
C ARG A 67 -14.69 3.02 9.02
N PRO A 68 -15.68 2.74 8.15
CA PRO A 68 -17.08 2.95 8.47
C PRO A 68 -17.53 2.12 9.67
#